data_AF-A0A7S4QG64-F1
#
_entry.id   AF-A0A7S4QG64-F1
#
_cell.length_a   1.000
_cell.length_b   1.000
_cell.length_c   1.000
_cell.angle_alpha   90.00
_cell.angle_beta   90.00
_cell.angle_gamma   90.00
#
_symmetry.space_group_name_H-M   'P 1'
#
loop_
_entity.id
_entity.type
_entity.pdbx_description
1 polymer ?
#
loop_
_entity_poly.entity_id
_entity_poly.type
_entity_poly.pdbx_seq_one_letter_code
_entity_poly.pdbx_strand_id
1 'polypeptide(L)'
;MHYHVFLLFFSFQVEITNCFAVPHAERGDEVAIGKDFNRQMLALHLRANKRESVVGWYATALPEEDEGNEEETKDGGKGKKKMTSSPKSYRCIADTSSLIHEFYAGECDDDPIHLVIDTSLIDDSLALRAYRSTPVQVKGEPLANMFHEIRLGMTCSGTEKICVDKMIKSDDLLKRRNKSQEEEVPEDAASDESPVAALQISMEKLYSMLETATSYVDSVVDGSVPPNDVVGRQIADALSTIPRIRPEVFDRMFNDELQDLLMVTYLSKLTRTQLEIAEKLNATLSV
;
A
#
# COMPACT_ATOMS: atom_id res chain seq x y z
N MET A 1 5.18 -27.88 -41.99
CA MET A 1 5.04 -26.44 -41.66
C MET A 1 5.31 -26.29 -40.18
N HIS A 2 6.51 -25.82 -39.83
CA HIS A 2 6.94 -25.63 -38.45
C HIS A 2 6.36 -24.32 -37.92
N TYR A 3 5.43 -24.41 -36.97
CA TYR A 3 5.02 -23.27 -36.17
C TYR A 3 6.02 -23.13 -35.02
N HIS A 4 6.93 -22.16 -35.12
CA HIS A 4 7.73 -21.73 -33.97
C HIS A 4 6.93 -20.69 -33.20
N VAL A 5 6.44 -21.07 -32.02
CA VAL A 5 5.94 -20.13 -31.01
C VAL A 5 7.17 -19.61 -30.25
N PHE A 6 7.55 -18.36 -30.48
CA PHE A 6 8.51 -17.65 -29.63
C PHE A 6 7.75 -17.00 -28.49
N LEU A 7 7.87 -17.55 -27.27
CA LEU A 7 7.56 -16.82 -26.03
C LEU A 7 8.85 -16.14 -25.56
N LEU A 8 9.09 -14.93 -26.04
CA LEU A 8 10.09 -14.04 -25.45
C LEU A 8 9.45 -13.36 -24.23
N PHE A 9 9.67 -13.94 -23.05
CA PHE A 9 9.34 -13.30 -21.79
C PHE A 9 10.51 -12.35 -21.42
N PHE A 10 10.51 -11.15 -21.98
CA PHE A 10 11.33 -10.06 -21.47
C PHE A 10 10.63 -9.49 -20.24
N SER A 11 11.07 -9.87 -19.05
CA SER A 11 10.57 -9.30 -17.79
C SER A 11 11.19 -7.91 -17.58
N PHE A 12 10.68 -6.89 -18.27
CA PHE A 12 10.93 -5.49 -17.92
C PHE A 12 9.99 -5.12 -16.77
N GLN A 13 10.43 -5.32 -15.53
CA GLN A 13 9.71 -4.88 -14.34
C GLN A 13 10.21 -3.48 -13.95
N VAL A 14 9.29 -2.53 -13.81
CA VAL A 14 9.57 -1.18 -13.29
C VAL A 14 9.00 -1.10 -11.88
N GLU A 15 9.83 -0.69 -10.92
CA GLU A 15 9.43 -0.50 -9.53
C GLU A 15 9.35 0.99 -9.22
N ILE A 16 8.16 1.46 -8.88
CA ILE A 16 7.92 2.85 -8.47
C ILE A 16 8.07 2.91 -6.94
N THR A 17 9.15 3.51 -6.46
CA THR A 17 9.47 3.57 -5.02
C THR A 17 9.05 4.88 -4.36
N ASN A 18 8.92 5.97 -5.12
CA ASN A 18 8.66 7.30 -4.59
C ASN A 18 7.92 8.18 -5.61
N CYS A 19 7.25 9.23 -5.13
CA CYS A 19 6.55 10.20 -5.97
C CYS A 19 6.46 11.57 -5.28
N PHE A 20 6.32 12.63 -6.07
CA PHE A 20 6.01 13.98 -5.58
C PHE A 20 4.97 14.65 -6.47
N ALA A 21 4.21 15.59 -5.92
CA ALA A 21 3.20 16.34 -6.65
C ALA A 21 3.82 17.55 -7.35
N VAL A 22 3.42 17.81 -8.60
CA VAL A 22 3.83 18.98 -9.38
C VAL A 22 2.62 19.88 -9.62
N PRO A 23 2.70 21.19 -9.34
CA PRO A 23 1.63 22.10 -9.66
C PRO A 23 1.45 22.19 -11.18
N HIS A 24 0.21 22.02 -11.62
CA HIS A 24 -0.19 22.15 -13.01
C HIS A 24 -1.44 23.05 -13.08
N ALA A 25 -1.64 23.68 -14.23
CA ALA A 25 -2.85 24.42 -14.55
C ALA A 25 -3.37 23.94 -15.89
N GLU A 26 -4.63 23.52 -15.93
CA GLU A 26 -5.32 23.09 -17.14
C GLU A 26 -6.33 24.17 -17.53
N ARG A 27 -6.28 24.61 -18.78
CA ARG A 27 -7.23 25.58 -19.33
C ARG A 27 -7.69 25.13 -20.71
N GLY A 28 -8.76 24.34 -20.74
CA GLY A 28 -9.26 23.75 -21.98
C GLY A 28 -8.24 22.79 -22.55
N ASP A 29 -7.71 23.11 -23.74
CA ASP A 29 -6.73 22.29 -24.47
C ASP A 29 -5.27 22.64 -24.12
N GLU A 30 -5.04 23.59 -23.22
CA GLU A 30 -3.70 23.97 -22.79
C GLU A 30 -3.38 23.44 -21.38
N VAL A 31 -2.21 22.84 -21.22
CA VAL A 31 -1.66 22.43 -19.93
C VAL A 31 -0.35 23.16 -19.66
N ALA A 32 -0.30 23.86 -18.53
CA ALA A 32 0.92 24.47 -18.01
C ALA A 32 1.45 23.65 -16.83
N ILE A 33 2.63 23.04 -17.00
CA ILE A 33 3.34 22.32 -15.94
C ILE A 33 4.41 23.24 -15.36
N GLY A 34 4.48 23.33 -14.02
CA GLY A 34 5.51 24.10 -13.32
C GLY A 34 6.91 23.50 -13.47
N LYS A 35 7.57 23.74 -14.62
CA LYS A 35 8.90 23.17 -14.95
C LYS A 35 9.98 23.49 -13.92
N ASP A 36 10.00 24.73 -13.42
CA ASP A 36 10.98 25.15 -12.42
C ASP A 36 10.81 24.40 -11.09
N PHE A 37 9.56 24.21 -10.67
CA PHE A 37 9.24 23.44 -9.47
C PHE A 37 9.63 21.97 -9.65
N ASN A 38 9.26 21.37 -10.78
CA ASN A 38 9.62 19.99 -11.10
C ASN A 38 11.14 19.76 -11.02
N ARG A 39 11.93 20.66 -11.63
CA ARG A 39 13.40 20.57 -11.63
C ARG A 39 14.01 20.73 -10.24
N GLN A 40 13.50 21.68 -9.43
CA GLN A 40 13.98 21.87 -8.06
C GLN A 40 13.66 20.65 -7.18
N MET A 41 12.44 20.12 -7.29
CA MET A 41 12.02 18.96 -6.51
C MET A 41 12.79 17.70 -6.91
N LEU A 42 12.98 17.48 -8.21
CA LEU A 42 13.81 16.39 -8.72
C LEU A 42 15.26 16.48 -8.21
N ALA A 43 15.84 17.69 -8.17
CA ALA A 43 17.18 17.89 -7.62
C ALA A 43 17.26 17.56 -6.13
N LEU A 44 16.21 17.82 -5.35
CA LEU A 44 16.14 17.44 -3.93
C LEU A 44 16.03 15.93 -3.75
N HIS A 45 15.20 15.25 -4.54
CA HIS A 45 15.07 13.79 -4.53
C HIS A 45 16.40 13.11 -4.91
N LEU A 46 17.05 13.56 -5.99
CA LEU A 46 18.36 13.03 -6.40
C LEU A 46 19.46 13.33 -5.37
N ARG A 47 19.31 14.38 -4.55
CA ARG A 47 20.23 14.64 -3.43
C ARG A 47 20.02 13.65 -2.29
N ALA A 48 18.78 13.26 -2.01
CA ALA A 48 18.46 12.24 -1.02
C ALA A 48 18.86 10.84 -1.49
N ASN A 49 18.56 10.50 -2.74
CA ASN A 49 18.87 9.22 -3.35
C ASN A 49 19.24 9.37 -4.83
N LYS A 50 20.53 9.21 -5.14
CA LYS A 50 21.07 9.33 -6.51
C LYS A 50 20.75 8.14 -7.42
N ARG A 51 20.15 7.07 -6.88
CA ARG A 51 19.80 5.86 -7.65
C ARG A 51 18.40 5.94 -8.25
N GLU A 52 17.60 6.93 -7.85
CA GLU A 52 16.28 7.16 -8.40
C GLU A 52 16.38 7.80 -9.78
N SER A 53 15.50 7.39 -10.69
CA SER A 53 15.32 7.96 -12.02
C SER A 53 13.84 8.26 -12.23
N VAL A 54 13.55 9.20 -13.14
CA VAL A 54 12.16 9.55 -13.45
C VAL A 54 11.60 8.47 -14.37
N VAL A 55 10.55 7.79 -13.89
CA VAL A 55 9.91 6.67 -14.62
C VAL A 55 8.55 7.02 -15.21
N GLY A 56 8.01 8.20 -14.88
CA GLY A 56 6.71 8.63 -15.38
C GLY A 56 5.99 9.62 -14.47
N TRP A 57 4.66 9.66 -14.58
CA TRP A 57 3.80 10.61 -13.90
C TRP A 57 2.49 9.96 -13.46
N TYR A 58 1.81 10.56 -12.50
CA TYR A 58 0.52 10.09 -12.01
C TYR A 58 -0.53 11.18 -12.06
N ALA A 59 -1.78 10.77 -12.23
CA ALA A 59 -2.95 11.63 -12.21
C ALA A 59 -4.11 10.95 -11.49
N THR A 60 -5.07 11.76 -11.07
CA THR A 60 -6.34 11.29 -10.53
C THR A 60 -7.37 11.14 -11.64
N ALA A 61 -8.20 10.11 -11.60
CA ALA A 61 -9.31 9.96 -12.54
C ALA A 61 -10.31 11.12 -12.38
N LEU A 62 -10.79 11.66 -13.50
CA LEU A 62 -11.81 12.70 -13.50
C LEU A 62 -13.19 12.06 -13.68
N PRO A 63 -14.22 12.52 -12.95
CA PRO A 63 -15.59 12.12 -13.25
C PRO A 63 -15.93 12.55 -14.68
N GLU A 64 -16.60 11.69 -15.45
CA GLU A 64 -17.20 12.15 -16.70
C GLU A 64 -18.22 13.24 -16.35
N GLU A 65 -17.98 14.47 -16.83
CA GLU A 65 -19.03 15.46 -16.88
C GLU A 65 -20.05 14.94 -17.90
N ASP A 66 -21.21 14.48 -17.41
CA ASP A 66 -22.37 14.33 -18.28
C ASP A 66 -22.56 15.68 -18.96
N GLU A 67 -22.19 15.80 -20.24
CA GLU A 67 -22.58 16.93 -21.07
C GLU A 67 -24.11 16.96 -21.07
N GLY A 68 -24.67 17.69 -20.11
CA GLY A 68 -26.08 17.97 -20.00
C GLY A 68 -26.45 18.76 -21.23
N ASN A 69 -26.91 18.06 -22.26
CA ASN A 69 -27.59 18.68 -23.37
C ASN A 69 -28.90 19.26 -22.80
N GLU A 70 -28.85 20.49 -22.30
CA GLU A 70 -30.02 21.28 -21.95
C GLU A 70 -30.76 21.62 -23.24
N GLU A 71 -31.52 20.65 -23.78
CA GLU A 71 -32.60 20.98 -24.69
C GLU A 71 -33.65 21.75 -23.91
N GLU A 72 -33.65 23.09 -24.05
CA GLU A 72 -34.75 23.96 -23.65
C GLU A 72 -36.04 23.52 -24.38
N THR A 73 -36.79 22.58 -23.80
CA THR A 73 -38.18 22.39 -24.18
C THR A 73 -39.04 23.31 -23.32
N LYS A 74 -39.42 24.46 -23.89
CA LYS A 74 -40.55 25.24 -23.40
C LYS A 74 -41.82 24.39 -23.53
N ASP A 75 -42.25 23.73 -22.46
CA ASP A 75 -43.68 23.67 -22.15
C ASP A 75 -43.94 23.34 -20.67
N GLY A 76 -44.93 24.03 -20.11
CA GLY A 76 -45.30 23.93 -18.71
C GLY A 76 -46.00 22.61 -18.40
N GLY A 77 -45.36 21.75 -17.61
CA GLY A 77 -45.99 20.54 -17.08
C GLY A 77 -45.19 19.91 -15.95
N LYS A 78 -45.76 19.88 -14.74
CA LYS A 78 -45.19 19.22 -13.56
C LYS A 78 -45.03 17.71 -13.81
N GLY A 79 -43.83 17.28 -14.20
CA GLY A 79 -43.42 15.88 -14.28
C GLY A 79 -42.32 15.57 -13.26
N LYS A 80 -42.55 14.56 -12.41
CA LYS A 80 -41.54 14.02 -11.47
C LYS A 80 -40.30 13.55 -12.24
N LYS A 81 -39.16 14.22 -12.06
CA LYS A 81 -37.82 13.73 -12.46
C LYS A 81 -37.55 12.41 -11.73
N LYS A 82 -37.68 11.28 -12.43
CA LYS A 82 -37.11 10.00 -11.99
C LYS A 82 -35.60 10.10 -12.23
N MET A 83 -34.85 10.29 -11.16
CA MET A 83 -33.39 10.26 -11.17
C MET A 83 -32.96 8.79 -11.22
N THR A 84 -32.92 8.21 -12.42
CA THR A 84 -32.23 6.94 -12.64
C THR A 84 -30.76 7.28 -12.78
N SER A 85 -30.03 7.31 -11.67
CA SER A 85 -28.57 7.48 -11.67
C SER A 85 -27.94 6.26 -12.34
N SER A 86 -27.60 6.39 -13.61
CA SER A 86 -26.60 5.52 -14.23
C SER A 86 -25.32 5.56 -13.38
N PRO A 87 -24.57 4.44 -13.25
CA PRO A 87 -23.29 4.47 -12.55
C PRO A 87 -22.39 5.48 -13.28
N LYS A 88 -21.86 6.46 -12.53
CA LYS A 88 -20.93 7.46 -13.06
C LYS A 88 -19.70 6.74 -13.60
N SER A 89 -19.50 6.78 -14.91
CA SER A 89 -18.26 6.32 -15.54
C SER A 89 -17.19 7.38 -15.29
N TYR A 90 -15.98 6.96 -14.96
CA TYR A 90 -14.85 7.85 -14.72
C TYR A 90 -13.88 7.73 -15.88
N ARG A 91 -13.48 8.88 -16.46
CA ARG A 91 -12.56 8.89 -17.59
C ARG A 91 -11.14 8.76 -17.04
N CYS A 92 -10.53 7.59 -17.27
CA CYS A 92 -9.16 7.35 -16.82
C CYS A 92 -8.10 8.12 -17.64
N ILE A 93 -8.45 8.58 -18.86
CA ILE A 93 -7.53 9.28 -19.76
C ILE A 93 -8.18 10.59 -20.18
N ALA A 94 -7.57 11.72 -19.84
CA ALA A 94 -7.99 13.04 -20.28
C ALA A 94 -7.35 13.37 -21.64
N ASP A 95 -7.95 14.29 -22.41
CA ASP A 95 -7.37 14.71 -23.69
C ASP A 95 -6.02 15.42 -23.47
N THR A 96 -5.92 16.14 -22.35
CA THR A 96 -4.70 16.76 -21.81
C THR A 96 -3.61 15.75 -21.43
N SER A 97 -3.95 14.48 -21.22
CA SER A 97 -2.97 13.44 -20.85
C SER A 97 -1.94 13.20 -21.95
N SER A 98 -2.29 13.44 -23.22
CA SER A 98 -1.35 13.32 -24.34
C SER A 98 -0.22 14.34 -24.27
N LEU A 99 -0.55 15.60 -23.93
CA LEU A 99 0.40 16.72 -23.79
C LEU A 99 1.34 16.53 -22.60
N ILE A 100 0.80 16.11 -21.46
CA ILE A 100 1.60 15.83 -20.26
C ILE A 100 2.54 14.66 -20.52
N HIS A 101 2.06 13.63 -21.22
CA HIS A 101 2.87 12.47 -21.55
C HIS A 101 4.03 12.83 -22.48
N GLU A 102 3.82 13.70 -23.47
CA GLU A 102 4.90 14.19 -24.34
C GLU A 102 5.96 14.99 -23.56
N PHE A 103 5.54 15.81 -22.58
CA PHE A 103 6.46 16.51 -21.70
C PHE A 103 7.37 15.55 -20.93
N TYR A 104 6.80 14.52 -20.30
CA TYR A 104 7.59 13.54 -19.54
C TYR A 104 8.37 12.57 -20.43
N ALA A 105 7.93 12.32 -21.66
CA ALA A 105 8.70 11.53 -22.63
C ALA A 105 10.03 12.22 -23.00
N GLY A 106 10.11 13.56 -22.87
CA GLY A 106 11.36 14.30 -23.03
C GLY A 106 12.26 14.33 -21.78
N GLU A 107 11.72 14.04 -20.59
CA GLU A 107 12.44 14.10 -19.32
C GLU A 107 12.85 12.72 -18.78
N CYS A 108 12.20 11.63 -19.24
CA CYS A 108 12.51 10.26 -18.84
C CYS A 108 13.55 9.63 -19.79
N ASP A 109 14.41 8.77 -19.26
CA ASP A 109 15.38 8.01 -20.06
C ASP A 109 14.70 6.90 -20.89
N ASP A 110 13.61 6.32 -20.35
CA ASP A 110 12.78 5.28 -20.94
C ASP A 110 11.35 5.79 -21.19
N ASP A 111 10.51 4.96 -21.83
CA ASP A 111 9.09 5.26 -22.05
C ASP A 111 8.36 5.52 -20.72
N PRO A 112 7.77 6.72 -20.51
CA PRO A 112 7.16 7.06 -19.23
C PRO A 112 5.90 6.24 -18.97
N ILE A 113 5.70 5.87 -17.70
CA ILE A 113 4.49 5.20 -17.22
C ILE A 113 3.51 6.25 -16.70
N HIS A 114 2.27 6.21 -17.17
CA HIS A 114 1.18 7.03 -16.68
C HIS A 114 0.35 6.23 -15.66
N LEU A 115 0.38 6.62 -14.40
CA LEU A 115 -0.39 6.00 -13.33
C LEU A 115 -1.68 6.79 -13.07
N VAL A 116 -2.82 6.13 -13.14
CA VAL A 116 -4.13 6.74 -12.88
C VAL A 116 -4.71 6.16 -11.61
N ILE A 117 -5.02 7.03 -10.67
CA ILE A 117 -5.61 6.70 -9.38
C ILE A 117 -7.06 7.16 -9.41
N ASP A 118 -8.00 6.22 -9.38
CA ASP A 118 -9.41 6.55 -9.21
C ASP A 118 -9.73 6.70 -7.72
N THR A 119 -10.14 7.92 -7.34
CA THR A 119 -10.52 8.29 -5.97
C THR A 119 -12.03 8.34 -5.77
N SER A 120 -12.82 7.85 -6.73
CA SER A 120 -14.28 7.82 -6.67
C SER A 120 -14.85 6.95 -5.55
N LEU A 121 -14.08 5.93 -5.13
CA LEU A 121 -14.44 4.96 -4.09
C LEU A 121 -15.83 4.31 -4.28
N ILE A 122 -16.32 4.19 -5.51
CA ILE A 122 -17.67 3.65 -5.81
C ILE A 122 -17.84 2.25 -5.21
N ASP A 123 -16.82 1.40 -5.35
CA ASP A 123 -16.80 0.02 -4.86
C ASP A 123 -16.06 -0.12 -3.52
N ASP A 124 -15.89 0.98 -2.76
CA ASP A 124 -15.06 1.03 -1.53
C ASP A 124 -13.63 0.50 -1.75
N SER A 125 -13.16 0.61 -2.99
CA SER A 125 -11.85 0.17 -3.43
C SER A 125 -11.17 1.27 -4.22
N LEU A 126 -9.86 1.44 -3.97
CA LEU A 126 -9.03 2.35 -4.76
C LEU A 126 -8.63 1.62 -6.04
N ALA A 127 -9.15 2.05 -7.18
CA ALA A 127 -8.76 1.47 -8.46
C ALA A 127 -7.50 2.16 -8.99
N LEU A 128 -6.43 1.38 -9.11
CA LEU A 128 -5.15 1.81 -9.67
C LEU A 128 -4.96 1.21 -11.05
N ARG A 129 -4.67 2.05 -12.05
CA ARG A 129 -4.38 1.62 -13.41
C ARG A 129 -3.10 2.26 -13.90
N ALA A 130 -2.30 1.55 -14.69
CA ALA A 130 -1.08 2.06 -15.28
C ALA A 130 -1.16 1.91 -16.79
N TYR A 131 -0.71 2.93 -17.49
CA TYR A 131 -0.74 3.00 -18.94
C TYR A 131 0.64 3.35 -19.48
N ARG A 132 0.99 2.75 -20.62
CA ARG A 132 2.12 3.16 -21.45
C ARG A 132 1.61 3.70 -22.77
N SER A 133 2.12 4.85 -23.19
CA SER A 133 1.79 5.39 -24.51
C SER A 133 2.65 4.74 -25.59
N THR A 134 2.05 4.53 -26.75
CA THR A 134 2.75 4.25 -27.99
C THR A 134 2.27 5.25 -29.03
N PRO A 135 3.18 6.05 -29.64
CA PRO A 135 2.78 6.99 -30.68
C PRO A 135 2.33 6.22 -31.92
N VAL A 136 1.11 6.48 -32.38
CA VAL A 136 0.57 5.93 -33.61
C VAL A 136 0.92 6.89 -34.74
N GLN A 137 1.71 6.40 -35.69
CA GLN A 137 2.14 7.17 -36.86
C GLN A 137 1.38 6.69 -38.11
N VAL A 138 0.85 7.62 -38.89
CA VAL A 138 0.26 7.35 -40.20
C VAL A 138 1.07 8.08 -41.25
N LYS A 139 1.61 7.34 -42.23
CA LYS A 139 2.50 7.88 -43.29
C LYS A 139 3.72 8.66 -42.77
N GLY A 140 4.20 8.33 -41.56
CA GLY A 140 5.37 8.95 -40.95
C GLY A 140 5.08 10.21 -40.12
N GLU A 141 3.82 10.67 -40.07
CA GLU A 141 3.39 11.75 -39.19
C GLU A 141 2.78 11.17 -37.91
N PRO A 142 3.15 11.66 -36.71
CA PRO A 142 2.52 11.26 -35.46
C PRO A 142 1.08 11.75 -35.43
N LEU A 143 0.13 10.81 -35.40
CA LEU A 143 -1.30 11.11 -35.41
C LEU A 143 -1.86 11.27 -34.00
N ALA A 144 -1.59 10.30 -33.13
CA ALA A 144 -2.11 10.27 -31.77
C ALA A 144 -1.29 9.34 -30.88
N ASN A 145 -1.37 9.56 -29.58
CA ASN A 145 -0.80 8.67 -28.56
C ASN A 145 -1.84 7.63 -28.13
N MET A 146 -1.51 6.35 -28.27
CA MET A 146 -2.37 5.25 -27.84
C MET A 146 -1.87 4.67 -26.51
N PHE A 147 -2.71 4.71 -25.49
CA PHE A 147 -2.40 4.22 -24.14
C PHE A 147 -2.79 2.75 -23.99
N HIS A 148 -1.80 1.93 -23.63
CA HIS A 148 -1.97 0.51 -23.34
C HIS A 148 -1.89 0.27 -21.83
N GLU A 149 -2.89 -0.40 -21.28
CA GLU A 149 -2.88 -0.77 -19.86
C GLU A 149 -1.82 -1.84 -19.56
N ILE A 150 -1.07 -1.63 -18.47
CA ILE A 150 -0.04 -2.54 -17.96
C ILE A 150 -0.50 -3.11 -16.61
N ARG A 151 -0.12 -4.37 -16.36
CA ARG A 151 -0.37 -5.02 -15.08
C ARG A 151 0.44 -4.37 -13.96
N LEU A 152 -0.23 -4.06 -12.85
CA LEU A 152 0.40 -3.56 -11.64
C LEU A 152 0.43 -4.65 -10.57
N GLY A 153 1.45 -4.57 -9.70
CA GLY A 153 1.52 -5.32 -8.46
C GLY A 153 2.03 -4.39 -7.36
N MET A 154 1.43 -4.48 -6.18
CA MET A 154 1.93 -3.76 -5.01
C MET A 154 2.90 -4.65 -4.24
N THR A 155 4.10 -4.13 -3.99
CA THR A 155 5.11 -4.77 -3.16
C THR A 155 5.39 -3.88 -1.95
N CYS A 156 5.56 -4.48 -0.78
CA CYS A 156 5.96 -3.77 0.42
C CYS A 156 7.17 -4.48 1.02
N SER A 157 8.15 -3.69 1.45
CA SER A 157 9.26 -4.19 2.26
C SER A 157 8.75 -4.78 3.59
N GLY A 158 9.49 -5.73 4.16
CA GLY A 158 9.18 -6.29 5.48
C GLY A 158 9.08 -5.22 6.57
N THR A 159 9.92 -4.18 6.51
CA THR A 159 9.87 -3.06 7.47
C THR A 159 8.67 -2.15 7.23
N GLU A 160 8.39 -1.82 5.97
CA GLU A 160 7.22 -1.01 5.59
C GLU A 160 5.93 -1.70 6.01
N LYS A 161 5.82 -3.01 5.79
CA LYS A 161 4.66 -3.81 6.18
C LYS A 161 4.37 -3.69 7.68
N ILE A 162 5.39 -3.71 8.53
CA ILE A 162 5.23 -3.52 9.98
C ILE A 162 4.70 -2.12 10.29
N CYS A 163 5.26 -1.09 9.66
CA CYS A 163 4.81 0.30 9.87
C CYS A 163 3.39 0.52 9.37
N VAL A 164 3.05 0.00 8.18
CA VAL A 164 1.71 0.09 7.59
C VAL A 164 0.69 -0.66 8.44
N ASP A 165 1.01 -1.86 8.93
CA ASP A 165 0.14 -2.61 9.85
C ASP A 165 -0.15 -1.82 11.14
N LYS A 166 0.85 -1.11 11.68
CA LYS A 166 0.66 -0.19 12.80
C LYS A 166 -0.23 1.00 12.44
N MET A 167 -0.01 1.63 11.28
CA MET A 167 -0.83 2.75 10.80
C MET A 167 -2.31 2.34 10.64
N ILE A 168 -2.57 1.17 10.03
CA ILE A 168 -3.93 0.63 9.86
C ILE A 168 -4.60 0.40 11.22
N LYS A 169 -3.90 -0.22 12.17
CA LYS A 169 -4.43 -0.45 13.53
C LYS A 169 -4.72 0.85 14.27
N SER A 170 -3.85 1.85 14.14
CA SER A 170 -4.10 3.16 14.74
C SER A 170 -5.34 3.84 14.13
N ASP A 171 -5.58 3.70 12.82
CA ASP A 171 -6.78 4.23 12.18
C ASP A 171 -8.06 3.54 12.67
N ASP A 172 -8.03 2.22 12.88
CA ASP A 172 -9.15 1.48 13.50
C ASP A 172 -9.43 1.95 14.94
N LEU A 173 -8.38 2.26 15.72
CA LEU A 173 -8.52 2.83 17.06
C LEU A 173 -9.11 4.26 17.00
N LEU A 174 -8.70 5.07 16.02
CA LEU A 174 -9.25 6.42 15.80
C LEU A 174 -10.72 6.39 15.36
N LYS A 175 -11.11 5.45 14.50
CA LYS A 175 -12.52 5.23 14.10
C LYS A 175 -13.38 4.78 15.29
N ARG A 176 -12.85 3.95 16.19
CA ARG A 176 -13.51 3.58 17.46
C ARG A 176 -13.63 4.78 18.41
N ARG A 177 -12.61 5.65 18.46
CA ARG A 177 -12.62 6.89 19.25
C ARG A 177 -13.69 7.86 18.75
N ASN A 178 -13.88 8.01 17.44
CA ASN A 178 -14.90 8.90 16.88
C ASN A 178 -16.35 8.42 17.07
N LYS A 179 -16.57 7.15 17.46
CA LYS A 179 -17.90 6.61 17.77
C LYS A 179 -18.29 6.80 19.25
N SER A 180 -17.36 7.23 20.10
CA SER A 180 -17.53 7.39 21.53
C SER A 180 -17.16 8.84 21.90
N GLN A 181 -18.18 9.69 22.01
CA GLN A 181 -18.19 11.11 22.39
C GLN A 181 -16.94 11.73 23.04
N GLU A 182 -16.65 12.96 22.59
CA GLU A 182 -16.03 14.09 23.31
C GLU A 182 -15.75 13.88 24.81
N GLU A 183 -14.55 13.40 25.15
CA GLU A 183 -13.90 13.70 26.43
C GLU A 183 -12.41 13.93 26.17
N GLU A 184 -11.87 14.94 26.86
CA GLU A 184 -10.52 15.48 26.71
C GLU A 184 -9.42 14.40 26.71
N VAL A 185 -8.49 14.52 25.76
CA VAL A 185 -7.34 13.61 25.61
C VAL A 185 -6.24 14.02 26.62
N PRO A 186 -5.75 13.11 27.48
CA PRO A 186 -4.43 13.27 28.07
C PRO A 186 -3.37 13.14 26.96
N GLU A 187 -2.51 14.15 26.80
CA GLU A 187 -1.47 14.30 25.77
C GLU A 187 -0.36 13.20 25.76
N ASP A 188 -0.55 12.08 26.44
CA ASP A 188 0.47 11.03 26.63
C ASP A 188 0.21 9.73 25.82
N ALA A 189 -0.53 9.83 24.70
CA ALA A 189 -0.80 8.69 23.81
C ALA A 189 0.41 8.23 22.95
N ALA A 190 1.63 8.63 23.32
CA ALA A 190 2.87 7.97 22.92
C ALA A 190 3.31 6.89 23.93
N SER A 191 2.41 6.47 24.82
CA SER A 191 2.68 5.47 25.85
C SER A 191 2.69 4.06 25.27
N ASP A 192 3.91 3.62 24.94
CA ASP A 192 4.40 2.30 25.29
C ASP A 192 3.52 1.13 24.83
N GLU A 193 3.45 0.92 23.51
CA GLU A 193 3.08 -0.39 22.95
C GLU A 193 4.12 -1.41 23.42
N SER A 194 3.88 -2.01 24.58
CA SER A 194 4.76 -3.02 25.13
C SER A 194 4.99 -4.12 24.07
N PRO A 195 6.21 -4.65 23.92
CA PRO A 195 6.49 -5.77 23.01
C PRO A 195 5.52 -6.95 23.18
N VAL A 196 4.93 -7.08 24.37
CA VAL A 196 3.93 -8.09 24.73
C VAL A 196 2.60 -7.88 23.99
N ALA A 197 2.15 -6.63 23.79
CA ALA A 197 0.92 -6.33 23.05
C ALA A 197 1.05 -6.71 21.57
N ALA A 198 2.19 -6.39 20.94
CA ALA A 198 2.48 -6.79 19.57
C ALA A 198 2.55 -8.32 19.41
N LEU A 199 3.09 -9.03 20.40
CA LEU A 199 3.10 -10.49 20.44
C LEU A 199 1.68 -11.05 20.55
N GLN A 200 0.85 -10.51 21.44
CA GLN A 200 -0.54 -10.94 21.62
C GLN A 200 -1.33 -10.85 20.31
N ILE A 201 -1.23 -9.73 19.59
CA ILE A 201 -1.92 -9.56 18.30
C ILE A 201 -1.44 -10.59 17.27
N SER A 202 -0.14 -10.91 17.28
CA SER A 202 0.43 -11.92 16.40
C SER A 202 -0.08 -13.32 16.75
N MET A 203 -0.24 -13.63 18.04
CA MET A 203 -0.84 -14.90 18.50
C MET A 203 -2.31 -15.00 18.13
N GLU A 204 -3.10 -13.93 18.28
CA GLU A 204 -4.51 -13.90 17.87
C GLU A 204 -4.67 -14.11 16.36
N LYS A 205 -3.80 -13.49 15.55
CA LYS A 205 -3.77 -13.69 14.10
C LYS A 205 -3.36 -15.12 13.71
N LEU A 206 -2.38 -15.69 14.40
CA LEU A 206 -1.99 -17.08 14.18
C LEU A 206 -3.14 -18.04 14.53
N TYR A 207 -3.86 -17.75 15.61
CA TYR A 207 -5.03 -18.52 16.04
C TYR A 207 -6.14 -18.49 14.99
N SER A 208 -6.48 -17.31 14.44
CA SER A 208 -7.52 -17.20 13.39
C SER A 208 -7.12 -17.89 12.09
N MET A 209 -5.83 -17.85 11.72
CA MET A 209 -5.30 -18.61 10.58
C MET A 209 -5.43 -20.12 10.80
N LEU A 210 -5.11 -20.59 12.01
CA LEU A 210 -5.25 -21.99 12.38
C LEU A 210 -6.71 -22.44 12.37
N GLU A 211 -7.63 -21.62 12.88
CA GLU A 211 -9.07 -21.87 12.84
C GLU A 211 -9.59 -21.97 11.41
N THR A 212 -9.14 -21.08 10.52
CA THR A 212 -9.49 -21.12 9.09
C THR A 212 -8.99 -22.40 8.42
N ALA A 213 -7.74 -22.78 8.70
CA ALA A 213 -7.15 -24.02 8.17
C ALA A 213 -7.87 -25.27 8.70
N THR A 214 -8.23 -25.27 9.98
CA THR A 214 -8.97 -26.38 10.63
C THR A 214 -10.37 -26.51 10.02
N SER A 215 -11.11 -25.40 9.91
CA SER A 215 -12.44 -25.37 9.30
C SER A 215 -12.43 -25.86 7.84
N TYR A 216 -11.39 -25.50 7.07
CA TYR A 216 -11.22 -26.02 5.71
C TYR A 216 -10.98 -27.53 5.69
N VAL A 217 -10.08 -28.04 6.56
CA VAL A 217 -9.79 -29.48 6.64
C VAL A 217 -11.02 -30.26 7.07
N ASP A 218 -11.74 -29.80 8.09
CA ASP A 218 -12.99 -30.42 8.56
C ASP A 218 -14.03 -30.46 7.43
N SER A 219 -14.19 -29.36 6.68
CA SER A 219 -15.12 -29.28 5.54
C SER A 219 -14.77 -30.24 4.39
N VAL A 220 -13.48 -30.52 4.18
CA VAL A 220 -13.00 -31.49 3.17
C VAL A 220 -13.19 -32.93 3.67
N VAL A 221 -12.95 -33.18 4.97
CA VAL A 221 -13.18 -34.50 5.60
C VAL A 221 -14.66 -34.86 5.62
N ASP A 222 -15.53 -33.88 5.89
CA ASP A 222 -16.99 -34.02 5.86
C ASP A 222 -17.58 -34.13 4.44
N GLY A 223 -16.75 -33.93 3.40
CA GLY A 223 -17.13 -34.06 2.00
C GLY A 223 -17.92 -32.88 1.42
N SER A 224 -17.99 -31.76 2.14
CA SER A 224 -18.67 -30.52 1.70
C SER A 224 -17.89 -29.78 0.60
N VAL A 225 -16.55 -29.81 0.68
CA VAL A 225 -15.64 -29.13 -0.26
C VAL A 225 -14.78 -30.16 -0.99
N PRO A 226 -14.55 -30.05 -2.32
CA PRO A 226 -13.69 -30.98 -3.04
C PRO A 226 -12.25 -30.91 -2.51
N PRO A 227 -11.59 -32.07 -2.30
CA PRO A 227 -10.21 -32.12 -1.85
C PRO A 227 -9.26 -31.41 -2.82
N ASN A 228 -8.34 -30.62 -2.29
CA ASN A 228 -7.25 -30.01 -3.06
C ASN A 228 -5.89 -30.55 -2.59
N ASP A 229 -5.26 -31.38 -3.42
CA ASP A 229 -3.98 -32.04 -3.11
C ASP A 229 -2.83 -31.06 -2.87
N VAL A 230 -2.85 -29.89 -3.53
CA VAL A 230 -1.79 -28.87 -3.37
C VAL A 230 -1.87 -28.25 -1.97
N VAL A 231 -3.07 -27.88 -1.53
CA VAL A 231 -3.30 -27.29 -0.20
C VAL A 231 -3.02 -28.32 0.89
N GLY A 232 -3.49 -29.57 0.72
CA GLY A 232 -3.21 -30.65 1.65
C GLY A 232 -1.71 -30.90 1.84
N ARG A 233 -0.94 -30.87 0.75
CA ARG A 233 0.52 -31.00 0.81
C ARG A 233 1.18 -29.81 1.52
N GLN A 234 0.75 -28.58 1.25
CA GLN A 234 1.29 -27.40 1.93
C GLN A 234 1.03 -27.43 3.45
N ILE A 235 -0.16 -27.87 3.87
CA ILE A 235 -0.49 -28.04 5.30
C ILE A 235 0.39 -29.12 5.93
N ALA A 236 0.57 -30.27 5.24
CA ALA A 236 1.43 -31.35 5.71
C ALA A 236 2.91 -30.92 5.83
N ASP A 237 3.41 -30.19 4.83
CA ASP A 237 4.76 -29.65 4.84
C ASP A 237 4.92 -28.66 6.01
N ALA A 238 3.97 -27.75 6.23
CA ALA A 238 3.98 -26.83 7.38
C ALA A 238 4.01 -27.57 8.73
N LEU A 239 3.15 -28.57 8.94
CA LEU A 239 3.15 -29.38 10.17
C LEU A 239 4.45 -30.17 10.35
N SER A 240 5.08 -30.60 9.25
CA SER A 240 6.36 -31.33 9.30
C SER A 240 7.53 -30.46 9.75
N THR A 241 7.45 -29.13 9.59
CA THR A 241 8.49 -28.21 10.07
C THR A 241 8.58 -28.11 11.58
N ILE A 242 7.53 -28.53 12.31
CA ILE A 242 7.49 -28.44 13.76
C ILE A 242 8.35 -29.58 14.35
N PRO A 243 9.45 -29.26 15.07
CA PRO A 243 10.31 -30.29 15.65
C PRO A 243 9.58 -31.05 16.76
N ARG A 244 9.67 -32.38 16.73
CA ARG A 244 9.13 -33.24 17.79
C ARG A 244 10.11 -33.29 18.96
N ILE A 245 9.94 -32.40 19.93
CA ILE A 245 10.77 -32.33 21.14
C ILE A 245 10.11 -33.15 22.26
N ARG A 246 10.91 -33.94 23.01
CA ARG A 246 10.42 -34.62 24.21
C ARG A 246 10.14 -33.59 25.31
N PRO A 247 9.04 -33.72 26.09
CA PRO A 247 8.68 -32.74 27.11
C PRO A 247 9.82 -32.43 28.09
N GLU A 248 10.54 -33.47 28.52
CA GLU A 248 11.66 -33.35 29.47
C GLU A 248 12.82 -32.47 28.96
N VAL A 249 13.07 -32.50 27.64
CA VAL A 249 14.14 -31.71 27.02
C VAL A 249 13.67 -30.27 26.81
N PHE A 250 12.40 -30.10 26.43
CA PHE A 250 11.78 -28.79 26.30
C PHE A 250 11.78 -28.04 27.64
N ASP A 251 11.35 -28.69 28.72
CA ASP A 251 11.30 -28.06 30.04
C ASP A 251 12.68 -27.63 30.52
N ARG A 252 13.73 -28.43 30.27
CA ARG A 252 15.10 -28.03 30.60
C ARG A 252 15.57 -26.83 29.78
N MET A 253 15.44 -26.89 28.45
CA MET A 253 15.82 -25.79 27.56
C MET A 253 15.09 -24.50 27.91
N PHE A 254 13.79 -24.58 28.18
CA PHE A 254 12.95 -23.44 28.52
C PHE A 254 13.31 -22.82 29.87
N ASN A 255 13.55 -23.66 30.89
CA ASN A 255 13.95 -23.15 32.20
C ASN A 255 15.35 -22.53 32.20
N ASP A 256 16.30 -23.12 31.48
CA ASP A 256 17.66 -22.57 31.34
C ASP A 256 17.60 -21.18 30.67
N GLU A 257 16.84 -21.04 29.58
CA GLU A 257 16.65 -19.76 28.88
C GLU A 257 15.93 -18.71 29.75
N LEU A 258 14.90 -19.11 30.50
CA LEU A 258 14.23 -18.23 31.46
C LEU A 258 15.17 -17.75 32.56
N GLN A 259 16.01 -18.64 33.08
CA GLN A 259 16.97 -18.30 34.13
C GLN A 259 18.00 -17.29 33.62
N ASP A 260 18.50 -17.46 32.41
CA ASP A 260 19.42 -16.52 31.75
C ASP A 260 18.76 -15.16 31.52
N LEU A 261 17.53 -15.13 31.00
CA LEU A 261 16.79 -13.89 30.77
C LEU A 261 16.52 -13.14 32.09
N LEU A 262 16.14 -13.87 33.15
CA LEU A 262 15.89 -13.30 34.46
C LEU A 262 17.17 -12.71 35.06
N MET A 263 18.30 -13.41 34.92
CA MET A 263 19.61 -12.94 35.37
C MET A 263 20.03 -11.65 34.65
N VAL A 264 19.89 -11.59 33.33
CA VAL A 264 20.22 -10.39 32.54
C VAL A 264 19.32 -9.22 32.95
N THR A 265 18.02 -9.45 33.08
CA THR A 265 17.06 -8.42 33.51
C THR A 265 17.38 -7.91 34.90
N TYR A 266 17.74 -8.80 35.82
CA TYR A 266 18.14 -8.44 37.17
C TYR A 266 19.42 -7.60 37.17
N LEU A 267 20.44 -7.99 36.41
CA LEU A 267 21.69 -7.25 36.29
C LEU A 267 21.46 -5.85 35.70
N SER A 268 20.64 -5.72 34.65
CA SER A 268 20.28 -4.43 34.07
C SER A 268 19.51 -3.53 35.04
N LYS A 269 18.63 -4.11 35.85
CA LYS A 269 17.93 -3.35 36.91
C LYS A 269 18.92 -2.90 37.99
N LEU A 270 19.82 -3.77 38.41
CA LEU A 270 20.84 -3.45 39.42
C LEU A 270 21.78 -2.34 38.94
N THR A 271 22.23 -2.39 37.69
CA THR A 271 23.06 -1.32 37.11
C THR A 271 22.29 -0.01 37.00
N ARG A 272 21.01 -0.02 36.57
CA ARG A 272 20.16 1.17 36.56
C ARG A 272 20.01 1.77 37.98
N THR A 273 19.71 0.95 38.99
CA THR A 273 19.60 1.42 40.38
C THR A 273 20.93 1.98 40.91
N GLN A 274 22.06 1.35 40.56
CA GLN A 274 23.37 1.84 40.96
C GLN A 274 23.71 3.18 40.30
N LEU A 275 23.28 3.37 39.05
CA LEU A 275 23.45 4.61 38.30
C LEU A 275 22.62 5.75 38.93
N GLU A 276 21.36 5.47 39.28
CA GLU A 276 20.50 6.42 40.00
C GLU A 276 21.07 6.79 41.38
N ILE A 277 21.58 5.81 42.14
CA ILE A 277 22.22 6.05 43.44
C ILE A 277 23.48 6.91 43.26
N ALA A 278 24.31 6.62 42.26
CA ALA A 278 25.51 7.38 41.97
C ALA A 278 25.19 8.83 41.58
N GLU A 279 24.18 9.05 40.74
CA GLU A 279 23.71 10.40 40.37
C GLU A 279 23.21 11.17 41.60
N LYS A 280 22.40 10.54 42.47
CA LYS A 280 21.90 11.17 43.69
C LYS A 280 23.02 11.50 44.68
N LEU A 281 23.96 10.58 44.89
CA LEU A 281 25.14 10.82 45.73
C LEU A 281 25.97 11.99 45.21
N ASN A 282 26.24 12.03 43.90
CA ASN A 282 27.02 13.09 43.29
C ASN A 282 26.32 14.45 43.40
N ALA A 283 25.00 14.50 43.18
CA ALA A 283 24.20 15.71 43.35
C ALA A 283 24.19 16.23 44.81
N THR A 284 24.23 15.34 45.80
CA THR A 284 24.33 15.73 47.22
C THR A 284 25.74 16.12 47.66
N LEU A 285 26.78 15.60 46.99
CA LEU A 285 28.18 15.90 47.32
C LEU A 285 28.72 17.15 46.60
N SER A 286 28.05 17.59 45.53
CA SER A 286 28.39 18.80 44.76
C SER A 286 27.79 20.10 45.32
N VAL A 287 27.25 20.07 46.53
CA VAL A 287 26.82 21.24 47.33
C VAL A 287 27.72 21.36 48.54
#